data_AF-V7ASU3-F1
#
_entry.id   AF-V7ASU3-F1
#
_cell.length_a   1.000
_cell.length_b   1.000
_cell.length_c   1.000
_cell.angle_alpha   90.00
_cell.angle_beta   90.00
_cell.angle_gamma   90.00
#
_symmetry.space_group_name_H-M   'P 1'
#
loop_
_entity.id
_entity.type
_entity.pdbx_description
1 polymer ?
#
loop_
_entity_poly.entity_id
_entity_poly.type
_entity_poly.pdbx_seq_one_letter_code
_entity_poly.pdbx_strand_id
1 'polypeptide(L)'
;VYDVTPFLDDHPGGDEVLVTSTEKDATTDFEDIGHSDSAVEMMETYFVGEVETTSIPAVHVPKNTPRPPTQAPAHDNQSSGFVKILQYLVPLLILGAAFALQYYGKKTKSTESDN
;
A
#
# COMPACT_ATOMS: atom_id res chain seq x y z
N VAL A 1 -19.11 -17.93 -1.56
CA VAL A 1 -18.55 -17.26 -2.76
C VAL A 1 -19.06 -15.84 -2.75
N TYR A 2 -18.13 -14.89 -2.82
CA TYR A 2 -18.43 -13.47 -2.80
C TYR A 2 -17.82 -12.82 -4.04
N ASP A 3 -18.58 -12.00 -4.76
CA ASP A 3 -18.07 -11.16 -5.84
C ASP A 3 -17.79 -9.76 -5.29
N VAL A 4 -16.54 -9.56 -4.91
CA VAL A 4 -16.03 -8.30 -4.37
C VAL A 4 -15.38 -7.41 -5.44
N THR A 5 -15.49 -7.77 -6.73
CA THR A 5 -15.00 -6.94 -7.84
C THR A 5 -15.46 -5.47 -7.75
N PRO A 6 -16.75 -5.16 -7.50
CA PRO A 6 -17.19 -3.76 -7.35
C PRO A 6 -16.65 -3.06 -6.10
N PHE A 7 -16.10 -3.80 -5.14
CA PHE A 7 -15.61 -3.29 -3.86
C PHE A 7 -14.08 -3.10 -3.82
N LEU A 8 -13.35 -3.49 -4.87
CA LEU A 8 -11.88 -3.43 -4.90
C LEU A 8 -11.34 -2.04 -4.54
N ASP A 9 -11.86 -1.00 -5.19
CA ASP A 9 -11.42 0.39 -4.98
C ASP A 9 -11.91 1.00 -3.65
N ASP A 10 -13.00 0.45 -3.10
CA ASP A 10 -13.66 0.94 -1.88
C ASP A 10 -13.16 0.21 -0.62
N HIS A 11 -12.32 -0.81 -0.77
CA HIS A 11 -11.79 -1.57 0.36
C HIS A 11 -10.79 -0.74 1.18
N PRO A 12 -11.04 -0.45 2.46
CA PRO A 12 -10.15 0.38 3.27
C PRO A 12 -8.73 -0.21 3.44
N GLY A 13 -8.59 -1.53 3.29
CA GLY A 13 -7.31 -2.24 3.34
C GLY A 13 -6.54 -2.27 2.01
N GLY A 14 -7.09 -1.68 0.94
CA GLY A 14 -6.56 -1.73 -0.43
C GLY A 14 -7.05 -2.94 -1.23
N ASP A 15 -7.02 -2.82 -2.55
CA ASP A 15 -7.44 -3.85 -3.51
C ASP A 15 -6.47 -5.05 -3.56
N GLU A 16 -5.17 -4.80 -3.40
CA GLU A 16 -4.10 -5.81 -3.47
C GLU A 16 -4.35 -7.06 -2.61
N VAL A 17 -4.90 -6.88 -1.41
CA VAL A 17 -5.18 -8.00 -0.50
C VAL A 17 -6.37 -8.84 -0.94
N LEU A 18 -7.36 -8.22 -1.61
CA LEU A 18 -8.50 -8.93 -2.20
C LEU A 18 -8.07 -9.68 -3.47
N VAL A 19 -7.25 -9.04 -4.31
CA VAL A 19 -6.71 -9.66 -5.54
C VAL A 19 -5.85 -10.87 -5.20
N THR A 20 -4.99 -10.77 -4.17
CA THR A 20 -4.17 -11.90 -3.70
C THR A 20 -5.01 -13.08 -3.19
N SER A 21 -6.26 -12.82 -2.80
CA SER A 21 -7.22 -13.82 -2.32
C SER A 21 -8.30 -14.21 -3.32
N THR A 22 -8.09 -13.86 -4.60
CA THR A 22 -8.94 -14.32 -5.70
C THR A 22 -8.86 -15.85 -5.86
N GLU A 23 -9.99 -16.47 -6.20
CA GLU A 23 -10.13 -17.92 -6.47
C GLU A 23 -9.75 -18.86 -5.31
N LYS A 24 -9.53 -18.35 -4.09
CA LYS A 24 -9.21 -19.14 -2.91
C LYS A 24 -10.15 -18.83 -1.74
N ASP A 25 -10.12 -19.70 -0.73
CA ASP A 25 -10.79 -19.41 0.54
C ASP A 25 -10.02 -18.33 1.30
N ALA A 26 -10.69 -17.21 1.60
CA ALA A 26 -10.13 -16.05 2.28
C ALA A 26 -10.61 -15.95 3.75
N THR A 27 -11.22 -17.01 4.29
CA THR A 27 -11.83 -17.01 5.63
C THR A 27 -10.80 -16.63 6.71
N THR A 28 -9.63 -17.28 6.70
CA THR A 28 -8.54 -16.97 7.65
C THR A 28 -8.01 -15.54 7.46
N ASP A 29 -7.79 -15.11 6.21
CA ASP A 29 -7.29 -13.76 5.91
C ASP A 29 -8.28 -12.69 6.42
N PHE A 30 -9.60 -12.96 6.36
CA PHE A 30 -10.63 -12.04 6.84
C PHE A 30 -10.75 -12.02 8.37
N GLU A 31 -10.71 -13.19 9.02
CA GLU A 31 -10.84 -13.32 10.48
C GLU A 31 -9.61 -12.79 11.23
N ASP A 32 -8.39 -13.07 10.73
CA ASP A 32 -7.13 -12.67 11.39
C ASP A 32 -6.95 -11.15 11.49
N ILE A 33 -7.56 -10.39 10.56
CA ILE A 33 -7.52 -8.93 10.55
C ILE A 33 -8.50 -8.32 11.56
N GLY A 34 -9.56 -9.05 11.94
CA GLY A 34 -10.55 -8.56 12.90
C GLY A 34 -11.43 -7.44 12.33
N HIS A 35 -12.08 -7.70 11.19
CA HIS A 35 -13.06 -6.78 10.60
C HIS A 35 -14.21 -6.47 11.58
N SER A 36 -14.75 -5.24 11.52
CA SER A 36 -15.87 -4.82 12.37
C SER A 36 -17.17 -5.53 11.99
N ASP A 37 -18.13 -5.60 12.92
CA ASP A 37 -19.45 -6.19 12.67
C ASP A 37 -20.13 -5.59 11.43
N SER A 38 -20.00 -4.28 11.22
CA SER A 38 -20.54 -3.62 10.01
C SER A 38 -19.89 -4.10 8.71
N ALA A 39 -18.61 -4.49 8.74
CA ALA A 39 -17.91 -5.00 7.56
C ALA A 39 -18.33 -6.44 7.26
N VAL A 40 -18.61 -7.23 8.31
CA VAL A 40 -19.22 -8.56 8.19
C VAL A 40 -20.62 -8.45 7.56
N GLU A 41 -21.45 -7.53 8.03
CA GLU A 41 -22.77 -7.26 7.46
C GLU A 41 -22.67 -6.80 5.99
N MET A 42 -21.71 -5.94 5.66
CA MET A 42 -21.49 -5.46 4.30
C MET A 42 -21.08 -6.60 3.34
N MET A 43 -20.34 -7.60 3.82
CA MET A 43 -19.92 -8.77 3.04
C MET A 43 -21.11 -9.53 2.44
N GLU A 44 -22.25 -9.57 3.15
CA GLU A 44 -23.46 -10.24 2.69
C GLU A 44 -23.99 -9.66 1.37
N THR A 45 -23.77 -8.37 1.11
CA THR A 45 -24.20 -7.69 -0.13
C THR A 45 -23.51 -8.27 -1.37
N TYR A 46 -22.32 -8.83 -1.19
CA TYR A 46 -21.50 -9.39 -2.26
C TYR A 46 -21.65 -10.90 -2.41
N PHE A 47 -22.55 -11.53 -1.65
CA PHE A 47 -22.73 -12.99 -1.68
C PHE A 47 -23.33 -13.46 -3.02
N VAL A 48 -22.67 -14.42 -3.66
CA VAL A 48 -23.10 -15.01 -4.94
C VAL A 48 -23.63 -16.43 -4.77
N GLY A 49 -23.07 -17.20 -3.84
CA GLY A 49 -23.47 -18.59 -3.62
C GLY A 49 -22.45 -19.41 -2.83
N GLU A 50 -22.65 -20.72 -2.73
CA GLU A 50 -21.77 -21.64 -1.99
C GLU A 50 -20.92 -22.50 -2.93
N VAL A 51 -19.76 -22.96 -2.44
CA VAL A 51 -18.91 -23.90 -3.18
C VAL A 51 -19.20 -25.32 -2.74
N GLU A 52 -19.54 -26.18 -3.69
CA GLU A 52 -19.74 -27.61 -3.45
C GLU A 52 -18.40 -28.31 -3.19
N THR A 53 -18.14 -28.68 -1.93
CA THR A 53 -16.89 -29.30 -1.47
C THR A 53 -16.58 -30.67 -2.10
N THR A 54 -17.59 -31.30 -2.72
CA THR A 54 -17.45 -32.60 -3.42
C THR A 54 -16.83 -32.47 -4.81
N SER A 55 -16.80 -31.27 -5.39
CA SER A 55 -16.31 -31.01 -6.75
C SER A 55 -14.88 -30.50 -6.83
N ILE A 56 -14.23 -30.27 -5.68
CA ILE A 56 -12.86 -29.78 -5.59
C ILE A 56 -11.94 -31.01 -5.67
N PRO A 57 -11.25 -31.30 -6.80
CA PRO A 57 -10.15 -32.26 -6.76
C PRO A 57 -9.18 -31.76 -5.69
N ALA A 58 -8.70 -32.65 -4.82
CA ALA A 58 -7.78 -32.35 -3.72
C ALA A 58 -6.46 -31.75 -4.25
N VAL A 59 -6.51 -30.50 -4.71
CA VAL A 59 -5.39 -29.72 -5.21
C VAL A 59 -4.95 -28.89 -4.03
N HIS A 60 -3.94 -29.43 -3.36
CA HIS A 60 -3.03 -28.73 -2.47
C HIS A 60 -3.72 -27.93 -1.35
N VAL A 61 -4.26 -28.63 -0.35
CA VAL A 61 -4.19 -28.13 1.02
C VAL A 61 -2.69 -28.12 1.37
N PRO A 62 -2.01 -26.97 1.50
CA PRO A 62 -0.71 -26.95 2.13
C PRO A 62 -0.98 -27.26 3.59
N LYS A 63 -0.74 -28.51 3.96
CA LYS A 63 -0.69 -28.97 5.34
C LYS A 63 0.21 -28.00 6.10
N ASN A 64 -0.36 -27.33 7.11
CA ASN A 64 0.35 -26.49 8.08
C ASN A 64 1.64 -27.18 8.53
N THR A 65 2.72 -26.84 7.86
CA THR A 65 4.08 -26.92 8.37
C THR A 65 4.40 -25.48 8.72
N PRO A 66 4.86 -25.18 9.95
CA PRO A 66 5.46 -23.89 10.23
C PRO A 66 6.61 -23.71 9.25
N ARG A 67 6.35 -22.99 8.17
CA ARG A 67 7.37 -22.62 7.21
C ARG A 67 8.28 -21.69 8.01
N PRO A 68 9.58 -22.00 8.23
CA PRO A 68 10.51 -20.98 8.71
C PRO A 68 10.37 -19.81 7.74
N PRO A 69 10.35 -18.54 8.20
CA PRO A 69 9.90 -17.40 7.42
C PRO A 69 10.67 -17.36 6.11
N THR A 70 10.06 -17.94 5.07
CA THR A 70 10.57 -17.87 3.71
C THR A 70 10.02 -16.54 3.29
N GLN A 71 10.86 -15.53 3.50
CA GLN A 71 10.73 -14.23 2.87
C GLN A 71 10.48 -14.52 1.39
N ALA A 72 9.21 -14.47 0.98
CA ALA A 72 8.92 -14.17 -0.41
C ALA A 72 9.68 -12.89 -0.71
N PRO A 73 10.27 -12.73 -1.91
CA PRO A 73 10.76 -11.44 -2.28
C PRO A 73 9.52 -10.55 -2.24
N ALA A 74 9.43 -9.72 -1.20
CA ALA A 74 8.71 -8.49 -1.32
C ALA A 74 9.17 -7.95 -2.67
N HIS A 75 8.22 -7.58 -3.52
CA HIS A 75 8.47 -6.42 -4.34
C HIS A 75 8.72 -5.27 -3.35
N ASP A 76 9.92 -5.25 -2.76
CA ASP A 76 10.62 -4.04 -2.45
C ASP A 76 10.59 -3.31 -3.77
N ASN A 77 9.67 -2.35 -3.88
CA ASN A 77 9.89 -1.22 -4.75
C ASN A 77 11.22 -0.63 -4.26
N GLN A 78 12.31 -1.14 -4.85
CA GLN A 78 13.69 -0.74 -4.71
C GLN A 78 13.80 0.70 -5.23
N SER A 79 13.26 1.62 -4.46
CA SER A 79 13.53 3.05 -4.54
C SER A 79 13.43 3.72 -3.17
N SER A 80 13.14 2.96 -2.11
CA SER A 80 12.84 3.45 -0.76
C SER A 80 13.99 4.19 -0.07
N GLY A 81 15.24 4.03 -0.53
CA GLY A 81 16.39 4.81 -0.04
C GLY A 81 16.58 6.15 -0.76
N PHE A 82 16.59 6.14 -2.10
CA PHE A 82 16.87 7.34 -2.89
C PHE A 82 15.69 8.33 -2.87
N VAL A 83 14.45 7.84 -2.87
CA VAL A 83 13.25 8.70 -2.80
C VAL A 83 13.16 9.41 -1.44
N LYS A 84 13.54 8.73 -0.35
CA LYS A 84 13.62 9.36 0.99
C LYS A 84 14.73 10.41 1.07
N ILE A 85 15.92 10.12 0.53
CA ILE A 85 17.00 11.11 0.44
C ILE A 85 16.54 12.34 -0.35
N LEU A 86 15.86 12.13 -1.49
CA LEU A 86 15.41 13.22 -2.37
C LEU A 86 14.31 14.06 -1.70
N GLN A 87 13.42 13.42 -0.93
CA GLN A 87 12.36 14.10 -0.16
C GLN A 87 12.92 15.09 0.88
N TYR A 88 14.09 14.82 1.47
CA TYR A 88 14.75 15.77 2.38
C TYR A 88 15.67 16.76 1.65
N LEU A 89 16.32 16.33 0.57
CA LEU A 89 17.24 17.20 -0.19
C LEU A 89 16.54 18.34 -0.93
N VAL A 90 15.38 18.07 -1.53
CA VAL A 90 14.61 19.07 -2.30
C VAL A 90 14.21 20.28 -1.44
N PRO A 91 13.53 20.13 -0.28
CA PRO A 91 13.20 21.28 0.56
C PRO A 91 14.44 21.99 1.12
N LEU A 92 15.54 21.26 1.40
CA LEU A 92 16.80 21.86 1.87
C LEU A 92 17.47 22.70 0.77
N LEU A 93 17.48 22.23 -0.48
CA LEU A 93 17.99 22.98 -1.62
C LEU A 93 17.13 24.21 -1.93
N ILE A 94 15.80 24.11 -1.86
CA ILE A 94 14.90 25.25 -2.04
C ILE A 94 15.18 26.31 -0.97
N LEU A 95 15.33 25.89 0.30
CA LEU A 95 15.65 26.79 1.41
C LEU A 95 17.02 27.45 1.24
N GLY A 96 18.04 26.69 0.84
CA GLY A 96 19.38 27.19 0.57
C GLY A 96 19.41 28.18 -0.60
N ALA A 97 18.72 27.88 -1.69
CA ALA A 97 18.60 28.76 -2.85
C ALA A 97 17.86 30.06 -2.49
N ALA A 98 16.77 29.99 -1.73
CA ALA A 98 16.04 31.17 -1.24
C ALA A 98 16.94 32.05 -0.35
N PHE A 99 17.69 31.45 0.58
CA PHE A 99 18.63 32.17 1.44
C PHE A 99 19.77 32.82 0.63
N ALA A 100 20.32 32.10 -0.35
CA ALA A 100 21.36 32.64 -1.22
C ALA A 100 20.83 33.82 -2.05
N LEU A 101 19.69 33.66 -2.73
CA LEU A 101 19.06 34.74 -3.50
C LEU A 101 18.73 35.96 -2.62
N GLN A 102 18.26 35.76 -1.39
CA GLN A 102 18.01 36.85 -0.45
C GLN A 102 19.32 37.52 0.01
N TYR A 103 20.35 36.74 0.31
CA TYR A 103 21.64 37.24 0.79
C TYR A 103 22.40 38.01 -0.30
N TYR A 104 22.43 37.50 -1.53
CA TYR A 104 23.07 38.16 -2.68
C TYR A 104 22.22 39.31 -3.24
N GLY A 105 20.90 39.20 -3.22
CA GLY A 105 20.00 40.33 -3.52
C GLY A 105 20.12 41.48 -2.53
N LYS A 106 20.61 41.22 -1.30
CA LYS A 106 20.94 42.27 -0.33
C LYS A 106 22.27 42.97 -0.65
N LYS A 107 23.22 42.32 -1.34
CA LYS A 107 24.50 42.94 -1.70
C LYS A 107 24.38 43.87 -2.91
N THR A 108 23.54 43.53 -3.89
CA THR A 108 23.36 44.36 -5.09
C THR A 108 22.66 45.69 -4.78
N LYS A 109 21.72 45.73 -3.83
CA LYS A 109 21.04 46.97 -3.43
C LYS A 109 21.95 47.99 -2.73
N SER A 110 23.07 47.57 -2.16
CA SER A 110 24.01 48.45 -1.46
C SER A 110 25.10 49.02 -2.38
N THR A 111 25.28 48.45 -3.57
CA THR A 111 26.32 48.88 -4.53
C THR A 111 25.74 49.82 -5.60
N GLU A 112 24.42 49.85 -5.78
CA GLU A 112 23.74 50.75 -6.72
C GLU A 112 23.43 52.14 -6.12
N SER A 113 23.50 52.32 -4.79
CA SER A 113 23.15 53.61 -4.16
C SER A 113 24.30 54.61 -4.06
N ASP A 114 25.49 54.28 -4.59
CA ASP A 114 26.70 55.11 -4.50
C ASP A 114 27.36 55.36 -5.88
N ASN A 115 26.60 55.32 -6.98
CA ASN A 115 27.08 55.84 -8.28
C ASN A 115 26.09 56.82 -8.92
#